data_AF-A0A4Y2JJ48-F1
#
_entry.id   AF-A0A4Y2JJ48-F1
#
_cell.length_a   1.000
_cell.length_b   1.000
_cell.length_c   1.000
_cell.angle_alpha   90.00
_cell.angle_beta   90.00
_cell.angle_gamma   90.00
#
_symmetry.space_group_name_H-M   'P 1'
#
loop_
_entity.id
_entity.type
_entity.pdbx_description
1 polymer ?
#
loop_
_entity_poly.entity_id
_entity_poly.type
_entity_poly.pdbx_seq_one_letter_code
_entity_poly.pdbx_strand_id
1 'polypeptide(L)'
;GCSTNEDCKETQKCVEKDGWKTCKCADGLSGNNCEKNDWCEDPGKFKDCKGEFGTCKYSEEKRSVVCTCATGKKLHPQENICKVSCSKDEDCTDKQRCVKKDGFETCKCADGLSGKDCEKNDWCQDPGKFKDCKGENGTCEYIKEKRSVVCTCATGKKLHPIENICKGKIEF
;
A
#
# COMPACT_ATOMS: atom_id res chain seq x y z
N GLY A 1 -24.19 25.16 -27.17
CA GLY A 1 -23.16 25.55 -26.19
C GLY A 1 -23.65 25.19 -24.80
N CYS A 2 -22.80 25.32 -23.79
CA CYS A 2 -23.12 25.06 -22.38
C CYS A 2 -22.56 26.17 -21.49
N SER A 3 -23.09 26.35 -20.30
CA SER A 3 -22.59 27.27 -19.27
C SER A 3 -22.00 26.49 -18.09
N THR A 4 -22.67 25.42 -17.68
CA THR A 4 -22.26 24.49 -16.62
C THR A 4 -22.38 23.04 -17.11
N ASN A 5 -21.92 22.09 -16.29
CA ASN A 5 -22.08 20.66 -16.57
C ASN A 5 -23.54 20.22 -16.66
N GLU A 6 -24.45 20.89 -15.94
CA GLU A 6 -25.87 20.55 -15.91
C GLU A 6 -26.56 20.75 -17.28
N ASP A 7 -25.99 21.62 -18.13
CA ASP A 7 -26.45 21.84 -19.50
C ASP A 7 -26.09 20.69 -20.45
N CYS A 8 -25.21 19.78 -20.02
CA CYS A 8 -24.72 18.66 -20.81
C CYS A 8 -25.36 17.35 -20.35
N LYS A 9 -25.41 16.37 -21.26
CA LYS A 9 -25.78 14.99 -20.90
C LYS A 9 -24.91 14.50 -19.74
N GLU A 10 -25.45 13.56 -18.98
CA GLU A 10 -24.84 13.04 -17.78
C GLU A 10 -23.40 12.53 -18.00
N THR A 11 -23.13 11.83 -19.11
CA THR A 11 -21.81 11.32 -19.53
C THR A 11 -20.91 12.38 -20.19
N GLN A 12 -21.31 13.64 -20.15
CA GLN A 12 -20.60 14.76 -20.75
C GLN A 12 -20.26 15.81 -19.69
N LYS A 13 -19.31 16.67 -20.01
CA LYS A 13 -18.96 17.85 -19.23
C LYS A 13 -18.87 19.07 -20.13
N CYS A 14 -19.20 20.22 -19.56
CA CYS A 14 -19.04 21.49 -20.23
C CYS A 14 -17.56 21.88 -20.20
N VAL A 15 -16.97 22.04 -21.37
CA VAL A 15 -15.57 22.46 -21.51
C VAL A 15 -15.47 23.72 -22.34
N GLU A 16 -14.58 24.60 -21.93
CA GLU A 16 -14.24 25.80 -22.68
C GLU A 16 -13.00 25.53 -23.54
N LYS A 17 -13.10 25.88 -24.82
CA LYS A 17 -11.98 25.85 -25.74
C LYS A 17 -12.09 27.07 -26.67
N ASP A 18 -11.02 27.85 -26.74
CA ASP A 18 -10.92 29.04 -27.60
C ASP A 18 -12.08 30.05 -27.37
N GLY A 19 -12.49 30.22 -26.11
CA GLY A 19 -13.59 31.12 -25.70
C GLY A 19 -15.00 30.58 -25.98
N TRP A 20 -15.13 29.34 -26.48
CA TRP A 20 -16.41 28.70 -26.78
C TRP A 20 -16.63 27.52 -25.84
N LYS A 21 -17.81 27.47 -25.20
CA LYS A 21 -18.20 26.39 -24.32
C LYS A 21 -19.06 25.35 -25.02
N THR A 22 -18.64 24.09 -24.97
CA THR A 22 -19.35 22.97 -25.59
C THR A 22 -19.33 21.74 -24.70
N CYS A 23 -20.34 20.88 -24.86
CA CYS A 23 -20.39 19.60 -24.17
C CYS A 23 -19.46 18.61 -24.87
N LYS A 24 -18.58 17.97 -24.10
CA LYS A 24 -17.75 16.84 -24.55
C LYS A 24 -17.90 15.67 -23.60
N CYS A 25 -17.49 14.48 -24.03
CA CYS A 25 -17.45 13.33 -23.13
C CYS A 25 -16.70 13.67 -21.83
N ALA A 26 -17.25 13.20 -20.73
CA ALA A 26 -16.64 13.28 -19.41
C ALA A 26 -15.26 12.60 -19.41
N ASP A 27 -14.43 12.94 -18.41
CA ASP A 27 -13.06 12.43 -18.39
C ASP A 27 -13.02 10.90 -18.36
N GLY A 28 -12.21 10.32 -19.26
CA GLY A 28 -12.10 8.88 -19.42
C GLY A 28 -13.21 8.22 -20.24
N LEU A 29 -14.17 8.98 -20.77
CA LEU A 29 -15.17 8.48 -21.71
C LEU A 29 -14.84 8.83 -23.17
N SER A 30 -15.23 7.94 -24.09
CA SER A 30 -15.17 8.18 -25.54
C SER A 30 -16.33 7.51 -26.29
N GLY A 31 -16.31 7.64 -27.62
CA GLY A 31 -17.39 7.22 -28.51
C GLY A 31 -18.33 8.37 -28.88
N ASN A 32 -19.22 8.11 -29.83
CA ASN A 32 -20.14 9.13 -30.34
C ASN A 32 -21.18 9.53 -29.28
N ASN A 33 -21.50 8.61 -28.36
CA ASN A 33 -22.45 8.81 -27.27
C ASN A 33 -21.77 8.75 -25.89
N CYS A 34 -20.43 8.84 -25.84
CA CYS A 34 -19.64 8.73 -24.61
C CYS A 34 -19.85 7.40 -23.86
N GLU A 35 -20.02 6.30 -24.61
CA GLU A 35 -20.37 4.99 -24.07
C GLU A 35 -19.16 4.12 -23.67
N LYS A 36 -17.94 4.52 -24.05
CA LYS A 36 -16.72 3.73 -23.81
C LYS A 36 -15.92 4.26 -22.63
N ASN A 37 -15.52 3.39 -21.70
CA ASN A 37 -14.69 3.73 -20.55
C ASN A 37 -13.19 3.55 -20.86
N ASP A 38 -12.62 4.43 -21.68
CA ASP A 38 -11.23 4.32 -22.15
C ASP A 38 -10.20 4.29 -21.00
N TRP A 39 -10.50 4.91 -19.87
CA TRP A 39 -9.58 4.85 -18.72
C TRP A 39 -9.54 3.49 -18.02
N CYS A 40 -10.52 2.61 -18.24
CA CYS A 40 -10.56 1.27 -17.63
C CYS A 40 -9.87 0.19 -18.47
N GLU A 41 -9.50 0.50 -19.72
CA GLU A 41 -8.90 -0.44 -20.67
C GLU A 41 -7.47 0.02 -21.01
N ASP A 42 -6.58 -0.86 -21.46
CA ASP A 42 -5.21 -0.46 -21.86
C ASP A 42 -5.24 0.48 -23.08
N PRO A 43 -4.50 1.61 -23.11
CA PRO A 43 -3.47 2.09 -22.16
C PRO A 43 -3.99 3.11 -21.11
N GLY A 44 -5.28 3.06 -20.80
CA GLY A 44 -6.00 3.96 -19.91
C GLY A 44 -5.46 4.02 -18.48
N LYS A 45 -5.72 5.17 -17.84
CA LYS A 45 -5.19 5.52 -16.50
C LYS A 45 -5.47 4.50 -15.41
N PHE A 46 -6.64 3.85 -15.45
CA PHE A 46 -7.15 2.92 -14.45
C PHE A 46 -7.25 1.48 -14.97
N LYS A 47 -6.51 1.13 -16.04
CA LYS A 47 -6.54 -0.22 -16.64
C LYS A 47 -6.30 -1.35 -15.63
N ASP A 48 -5.40 -1.13 -14.67
CA ASP A 48 -5.01 -2.12 -13.66
C ASP A 48 -5.81 -1.97 -12.34
N CYS A 49 -6.75 -1.03 -12.28
CA CYS A 49 -7.61 -0.85 -11.10
C CYS A 49 -8.61 -1.99 -10.95
N LYS A 50 -9.14 -2.49 -12.08
CA LYS A 50 -10.18 -3.51 -12.11
C LYS A 50 -9.59 -4.85 -11.66
N GLY A 51 -10.05 -5.37 -10.53
CA GLY A 51 -9.54 -6.64 -10.01
C GLY A 51 -9.96 -6.88 -8.56
N GLU A 52 -9.11 -7.57 -7.81
CA GLU A 52 -9.39 -8.01 -6.43
C GLU A 52 -9.69 -6.84 -5.47
N PHE A 53 -9.07 -5.67 -5.68
CA PHE A 53 -9.15 -4.56 -4.73
C PHE A 53 -9.91 -3.33 -5.25
N GLY A 54 -10.39 -3.35 -6.48
CA GLY A 54 -10.94 -2.17 -7.12
C GLY A 54 -11.89 -2.45 -8.28
N THR A 55 -12.74 -1.45 -8.52
CA THR A 55 -13.63 -1.39 -9.70
C THR A 55 -13.33 -0.13 -10.48
N CYS A 56 -13.38 -0.23 -11.81
CA CYS A 56 -13.24 0.92 -12.70
C CYS A 56 -14.55 1.13 -13.45
N LYS A 57 -15.17 2.30 -13.29
CA LYS A 57 -16.44 2.66 -13.95
C LYS A 57 -16.66 4.17 -13.98
N TYR A 58 -17.62 4.60 -14.79
CA TYR A 58 -18.10 5.97 -14.76
C TYR A 58 -18.75 6.32 -13.41
N SER A 59 -18.50 7.55 -12.94
CA SER A 59 -19.13 8.17 -11.77
C SER A 59 -19.83 9.43 -12.21
N GLU A 60 -21.16 9.46 -12.06
CA GLU A 60 -22.00 10.62 -12.34
C GLU A 60 -21.65 11.81 -11.45
N GLU A 61 -21.47 11.55 -10.15
CA GLU A 61 -21.08 12.55 -9.15
C GLU A 61 -19.79 13.28 -9.54
N LYS A 62 -18.76 12.53 -9.95
CA LYS A 62 -17.46 13.11 -10.33
C LYS A 62 -17.37 13.50 -11.80
N ARG A 63 -18.42 13.22 -12.59
CA ARG A 63 -18.43 13.28 -14.06
C ARG A 63 -17.11 12.83 -14.68
N SER A 64 -16.68 11.62 -14.30
CA SER A 64 -15.47 10.99 -14.83
C SER A 64 -15.48 9.48 -14.61
N VAL A 65 -14.67 8.76 -15.38
CA VAL A 65 -14.29 7.38 -15.07
C VAL A 65 -13.37 7.38 -13.87
N VAL A 66 -13.71 6.56 -12.88
CA VAL A 66 -13.01 6.51 -11.59
C VAL A 66 -12.62 5.08 -11.24
N CYS A 67 -11.52 4.97 -10.51
CA CYS A 67 -11.16 3.77 -9.77
C CYS A 67 -11.70 3.87 -8.34
N THR A 68 -12.56 2.93 -7.95
CA THR A 68 -13.14 2.84 -6.60
C THR A 68 -12.59 1.61 -5.89
N CYS A 69 -11.98 1.82 -4.74
CA CYS A 69 -11.34 0.77 -3.96
C CYS A 69 -12.28 0.11 -2.94
N ALA A 70 -12.04 -1.18 -2.68
CA ALA A 70 -12.73 -1.92 -1.63
C ALA A 70 -12.37 -1.39 -0.23
N THR A 71 -13.16 -1.74 0.77
CA THR A 71 -12.93 -1.34 2.17
C THR A 71 -11.52 -1.70 2.65
N GLY A 72 -10.86 -0.76 3.33
CA GLY A 72 -9.47 -0.91 3.80
C GLY A 72 -8.42 -0.88 2.68
N LYS A 73 -8.79 -0.44 1.48
CA LYS A 73 -7.89 -0.20 0.34
C LYS A 73 -7.98 1.27 -0.06
N LYS A 74 -6.89 1.81 -0.61
CA LYS A 74 -6.85 3.17 -1.18
C LYS A 74 -6.19 3.14 -2.56
N LEU A 75 -6.57 4.11 -3.38
CA LEU A 75 -5.96 4.31 -4.69
C LEU A 75 -4.51 4.76 -4.51
N HIS A 76 -3.57 4.00 -5.06
CA HIS A 76 -2.17 4.38 -5.03
C HIS A 76 -1.96 5.61 -5.95
N PRO A 77 -1.39 6.71 -5.45
CA PRO A 77 -1.39 8.00 -6.17
C PRO A 77 -0.61 7.98 -7.49
N GLN A 78 0.39 7.10 -7.61
CA GLN A 78 1.23 6.99 -8.80
C GLN A 78 0.81 5.85 -9.72
N GLU A 79 0.40 4.72 -9.13
CA GLU A 79 0.12 3.51 -9.90
C GLU A 79 -1.36 3.44 -10.34
N ASN A 80 -2.23 4.28 -9.79
CA ASN A 80 -3.66 4.32 -10.10
C ASN A 80 -4.37 2.96 -9.92
N ILE A 81 -3.87 2.13 -9.01
CA ILE A 81 -4.46 0.85 -8.60
C ILE A 81 -4.82 0.86 -7.11
N CYS A 82 -5.78 0.05 -6.72
CA CYS A 82 -6.16 -0.10 -5.33
C CYS A 82 -5.18 -1.01 -4.58
N LYS A 83 -4.60 -0.50 -3.49
CA LYS A 83 -3.68 -1.24 -2.62
C LYS A 83 -4.17 -1.26 -1.19
N VAL A 84 -3.68 -2.24 -0.43
CA VAL A 84 -3.80 -2.24 1.04
C VAL A 84 -3.21 -0.95 1.58
N SER A 85 -4.02 -0.23 2.33
CA SER A 85 -3.62 0.97 3.04
C SER A 85 -3.84 0.77 4.52
N CYS A 86 -3.10 1.53 5.32
CA CYS A 86 -3.22 1.53 6.77
C CYS A 86 -3.10 2.97 7.28
N SER A 87 -3.48 3.18 8.52
CA SER A 87 -3.26 4.42 9.28
C SER A 87 -2.52 4.14 10.58
N LYS A 88 -2.60 2.90 11.07
CA LYS A 88 -1.92 2.38 12.26
C LYS A 88 -1.61 0.90 12.08
N ASP A 89 -0.72 0.36 12.91
CA ASP A 89 -0.27 -1.04 12.82
C ASP A 89 -1.41 -2.05 12.95
N GLU A 90 -2.47 -1.71 13.68
CA GLU A 90 -3.66 -2.56 13.86
C GLU A 90 -4.50 -2.70 12.60
N ASP A 91 -4.32 -1.83 11.60
CA ASP A 91 -4.96 -1.97 10.30
C ASP A 91 -4.25 -3.05 9.44
N CYS A 92 -3.05 -3.46 9.86
CA CYS A 92 -2.24 -4.49 9.22
C CYS A 92 -2.33 -5.82 9.98
N THR A 93 -1.94 -6.91 9.31
CA THR A 93 -1.84 -8.21 9.99
C THR A 93 -0.83 -8.15 11.13
N ASP A 94 -0.93 -9.06 12.10
CA ASP A 94 -0.08 -9.06 13.31
C ASP A 94 1.43 -9.17 13.02
N LYS A 95 1.83 -9.58 11.82
CA LYS A 95 3.22 -9.70 11.37
C LYS A 95 3.69 -8.53 10.49
N GLN A 96 2.88 -7.49 10.39
CA GLN A 96 3.13 -6.34 9.55
C GLN A 96 3.15 -5.05 10.37
N ARG A 97 3.65 -3.98 9.78
CA ARG A 97 3.59 -2.62 10.31
C ARG A 97 3.06 -1.68 9.26
N CYS A 98 2.36 -0.67 9.71
CA CYS A 98 1.95 0.43 8.88
C CYS A 98 3.12 1.38 8.66
N VAL A 99 3.49 1.56 7.40
CA VAL A 99 4.61 2.44 7.04
C VAL A 99 4.21 3.37 5.90
N LYS A 100 4.74 4.58 5.93
CA LYS A 100 4.62 5.52 4.82
C LYS A 100 5.75 5.28 3.83
N LYS A 101 5.41 4.92 2.60
CA LYS A 101 6.34 4.79 1.47
C LYS A 101 5.84 5.64 0.31
N ASP A 102 6.69 6.51 -0.22
CA ASP A 102 6.37 7.34 -1.40
C ASP A 102 5.07 8.15 -1.24
N GLY A 103 4.80 8.64 -0.02
CA GLY A 103 3.59 9.39 0.30
C GLY A 103 2.32 8.54 0.54
N PHE A 104 2.40 7.21 0.42
CA PHE A 104 1.29 6.28 0.63
C PHE A 104 1.55 5.40 1.87
N GLU A 105 0.55 5.32 2.76
CA GLU A 105 0.61 4.46 3.94
C GLU A 105 0.14 3.05 3.59
N THR A 106 1.00 2.06 3.83
CA THR A 106 0.75 0.66 3.48
C THR A 106 1.37 -0.30 4.49
N CYS A 107 0.86 -1.53 4.50
CA CYS A 107 1.37 -2.60 5.36
C CYS A 107 2.63 -3.23 4.75
N LYS A 108 3.69 -3.32 5.55
CA LYS A 108 4.89 -4.11 5.21
C LYS A 108 5.19 -5.10 6.33
N CYS A 109 5.97 -6.14 6.04
CA CYS A 109 6.42 -7.05 7.09
C CYS A 109 7.11 -6.29 8.22
N ALA A 110 6.81 -6.71 9.44
CA ALA A 110 7.42 -6.23 10.65
C ALA A 110 8.94 -6.45 10.63
N ASP A 111 9.66 -5.70 11.46
CA ASP A 111 11.13 -5.70 11.45
C ASP A 111 11.70 -7.11 11.62
N GLY A 112 12.56 -7.51 10.67
CA GLY A 112 13.20 -8.82 10.64
C GLY A 112 12.39 -9.93 9.98
N LEU A 113 11.18 -9.66 9.53
CA LEU A 113 10.37 -10.61 8.75
C LEU A 113 10.41 -10.32 7.24
N SER A 114 10.27 -11.38 6.43
CA SER A 114 10.07 -11.27 4.98
C SER A 114 9.20 -12.42 4.44
N GLY A 115 9.05 -12.46 3.11
CA GLY A 115 8.13 -13.36 2.42
C GLY A 115 6.83 -12.66 2.05
N LYS A 116 5.98 -13.37 1.30
CA LYS A 116 4.69 -12.82 0.84
C LYS A 116 3.73 -12.64 2.02
N ASP A 117 3.82 -13.53 3.00
CA ASP A 117 2.94 -13.60 4.17
C ASP A 117 3.71 -13.31 5.46
N CYS A 118 4.90 -12.70 5.34
CA CYS A 118 5.80 -12.36 6.45
C CYS A 118 6.17 -13.59 7.30
N GLU A 119 6.36 -14.73 6.66
CA GLU A 119 6.60 -16.02 7.29
C GLU A 119 8.08 -16.29 7.61
N LYS A 120 9.00 -15.59 6.93
CA LYS A 120 10.43 -15.81 7.08
C LYS A 120 11.01 -14.89 8.14
N ASN A 121 11.88 -15.43 8.99
CA ASN A 121 12.57 -14.69 10.03
C ASN A 121 14.01 -14.40 9.60
N ASP A 122 14.17 -13.41 8.73
CA ASP A 122 15.43 -13.08 8.07
C ASP A 122 16.51 -12.64 9.05
N TRP A 123 16.13 -11.99 10.15
CA TRP A 123 17.11 -11.57 11.15
C TRP A 123 17.72 -12.74 11.92
N CYS A 124 17.06 -13.90 12.01
CA CYS A 124 17.62 -15.08 12.67
C CYS A 124 18.45 -15.98 11.75
N GLN A 125 18.45 -15.73 10.43
CA GLN A 125 19.23 -16.49 9.45
C GLN A 125 20.47 -15.71 9.04
N ASP A 126 21.53 -16.34 8.53
CA ASP A 126 22.68 -15.62 7.95
C ASP A 126 22.26 -14.94 6.63
N PRO A 127 22.64 -13.67 6.37
CA PRO A 127 23.52 -12.76 7.13
C PRO A 127 22.78 -11.82 8.10
N GLY A 128 21.60 -12.20 8.56
CA GLY A 128 20.70 -11.44 9.42
C GLY A 128 21.27 -11.02 10.77
N LYS A 129 20.68 -9.94 11.29
CA LYS A 129 21.11 -9.19 12.47
C LYS A 129 21.35 -10.05 13.73
N PHE A 130 20.55 -11.08 13.93
CA PHE A 130 20.52 -11.93 15.12
C PHE A 130 20.85 -13.41 14.81
N LYS A 131 21.54 -13.69 13.69
CA LYS A 131 21.90 -15.05 13.25
C LYS A 131 22.66 -15.90 14.29
N ASP A 132 23.41 -15.22 15.18
CA ASP A 132 24.24 -15.82 16.22
C ASP A 132 23.55 -15.86 17.58
N CYS A 133 22.31 -15.35 17.67
CA CYS A 133 21.47 -15.42 18.86
C CYS A 133 20.73 -16.76 18.94
N LYS A 134 21.50 -17.81 19.24
CA LYS A 134 21.02 -19.18 19.40
C LYS A 134 21.83 -19.91 20.48
N GLY A 135 21.23 -20.94 21.08
CA GLY A 135 21.87 -21.76 22.11
C GLY A 135 22.25 -20.93 23.35
N GLU A 136 23.51 -20.98 23.76
CA GLU A 136 23.96 -20.25 24.96
C GLU A 136 23.85 -18.73 24.80
N ASN A 137 23.80 -18.20 23.59
CA ASN A 137 23.66 -16.77 23.31
C ASN A 137 22.21 -16.28 23.36
N GLY A 138 21.23 -17.14 23.67
CA GLY A 138 19.82 -16.78 23.73
C GLY A 138 19.01 -17.32 22.57
N THR A 139 17.82 -16.74 22.37
CA THR A 139 16.82 -17.19 21.39
C THR A 139 16.44 -16.04 20.47
N CYS A 140 16.43 -16.29 19.16
CA CYS A 140 15.98 -15.36 18.15
C CYS A 140 14.58 -15.73 17.65
N GLU A 141 13.59 -14.85 17.85
CA GLU A 141 12.21 -15.13 17.48
C GLU A 141 11.40 -13.84 17.24
N TYR A 142 10.25 -14.00 16.60
CA TYR A 142 9.30 -12.90 16.41
C TYR A 142 8.45 -12.68 17.67
N ILE A 143 8.41 -11.45 18.17
CA ILE A 143 7.58 -11.07 19.32
C ILE A 143 6.46 -10.15 18.85
N LYS A 144 5.21 -10.64 18.99
CA LYS A 144 4.00 -9.98 18.49
C LYS A 144 3.79 -8.61 19.11
N GLU A 145 3.98 -8.47 20.41
CA GLU A 145 3.79 -7.22 21.16
C GLU A 145 4.77 -6.14 20.71
N LYS A 146 5.96 -6.55 20.27
CA LYS A 146 6.99 -5.65 19.75
C LYS A 146 6.87 -5.45 18.24
N ARG A 147 6.05 -6.25 17.55
CA ARG A 147 6.04 -6.39 16.09
C ARG A 147 7.45 -6.38 15.50
N SER A 148 8.30 -7.26 16.02
CA SER A 148 9.71 -7.32 15.62
C SER A 148 10.32 -8.67 15.97
N VAL A 149 11.24 -9.12 15.13
CA VAL A 149 12.18 -10.18 15.48
C VAL A 149 13.17 -9.63 16.49
N VAL A 150 13.33 -10.32 17.61
CA VAL A 150 14.25 -9.93 18.67
C VAL A 150 15.14 -11.09 19.07
N CYS A 151 16.32 -10.75 19.58
CA CYS A 151 17.17 -11.66 20.31
C CYS A 151 16.89 -11.52 21.82
N THR A 152 16.43 -12.60 22.45
CA THR A 152 16.18 -12.69 23.90
C THR A 152 17.34 -13.43 24.55
N CYS A 153 18.08 -12.75 25.42
CA CYS A 153 19.26 -13.32 26.06
C CYS A 153 18.92 -14.31 27.18
N ALA A 154 19.73 -15.36 27.30
CA ALA A 154 19.71 -16.25 28.46
C ALA A 154 20.09 -15.51 29.76
N THR A 155 19.67 -16.07 30.90
CA THR A 155 19.91 -15.49 32.23
C THR A 155 21.39 -15.12 32.45
N GLY A 156 21.63 -13.90 32.94
CA GLY A 156 22.97 -13.39 33.21
C GLY A 156 23.69 -12.76 32.01
N LYS A 157 23.10 -12.82 30.80
CA LYS A 157 23.63 -12.18 29.58
C LYS A 157 22.82 -10.94 29.19
N LYS A 158 23.44 -10.05 28.42
CA LYS A 158 22.80 -8.86 27.81
C LYS A 158 23.15 -8.77 26.33
N LEU A 159 22.23 -8.23 25.54
CA LEU A 159 22.42 -8.04 24.11
C LEU A 159 23.48 -6.96 23.89
N HIS A 160 24.55 -7.31 23.19
CA HIS A 160 25.58 -6.36 22.81
C HIS A 160 25.02 -5.44 21.70
N PRO A 161 25.04 -4.10 21.86
CA PRO A 161 24.29 -3.18 21.00
C PRO A 161 24.80 -3.11 19.55
N ILE A 162 26.07 -3.44 19.32
CA ILE A 162 26.70 -3.39 17.99
C ILE A 162 26.71 -4.77 17.34
N GLU A 163 27.32 -5.73 18.02
CA GLU A 163 27.42 -7.12 17.54
C GLU A 163 26.08 -7.89 17.53
N ASN A 164 25.04 -7.40 18.20
CA ASN A 164 23.71 -8.04 18.22
C ASN A 164 23.71 -9.50 18.70
N ILE A 165 24.64 -9.85 19.59
CA ILE A 165 24.74 -11.15 20.26
C ILE A 165 24.69 -10.98 21.77
N CYS A 166 24.22 -11.97 22.51
CA CYS A 166 24.19 -11.89 23.97
C CYS A 166 25.53 -12.29 24.59
N LYS A 167 26.08 -11.41 25.41
CA LYS A 167 27.32 -11.63 26.16
C LYS A 167 27.05 -11.57 27.65
N GLY A 168 27.82 -12.33 28.45
CA GLY A 168 27.80 -12.20 29.91
C GLY A 168 28.29 -10.83 30.37
N LYS A 169 28.14 -10.52 31.66
CA LYS A 169 28.95 -9.45 32.26
C LYS A 169 30.42 -9.84 32.06
N ILE A 170 31.20 -8.97 31.40
CA ILE A 170 32.65 -9.06 31.47
C ILE A 170 32.98 -8.79 32.93
N GLU A 171 33.41 -9.82 33.66
CA GLU A 171 34.08 -9.63 34.94
C GLU A 171 35.40 -8.92 34.60
N PHE A 172 35.52 -7.67 35.07
CA PHE A 172 36.77 -6.91 35.08
C PHE A 172 37.51 -7.20 36.38
#